data_AF-A0A6U2EVU9-F1
#
_entry.id   AF-A0A6U2EVU9-F1
#
_cell.length_a   1.000
_cell.length_b   1.000
_cell.length_c   1.000
_cell.angle_alpha   90.00
_cell.angle_beta   90.00
_cell.angle_gamma   90.00
#
_symmetry.space_group_name_H-M   'P 1'
#
loop_
_entity.id
_entity.type
_entity.pdbx_description
1 polymer ?
#
loop_
_entity_poly.entity_id
_entity_poly.type
_entity_poly.pdbx_seq_one_letter_code
_entity_poly.pdbx_strand_id
1 'polypeptide(L)'
;MSRHEPTFSGAMHKASKELTNAGKKLASDDTFRFIKDKAQAALEFDNLGKACVKASSRDHGPPKEKHVQTLLEACHHGTSSIQEILTHLFARLHEKDATVVLKALMVLHRLLRDTSSSAKVFQCVVPHMGELRVSRFMDDSSHESMQASQMVRSYALYMEEKLCVLRTAKFEYDKPSSDLNPRINRIAPKDLIRDLTAAIPQLEAGYKCTVQPPPNPPPVWC
;
A
#
# COMPACT_ATOMS: atom_id res chain seq x y z
N MET A 1 22.11 -54.04 52.35
CA MET A 1 21.28 -53.29 51.38
C MET A 1 22.20 -52.33 50.62
N SER A 2 22.79 -52.78 49.49
CA SER A 2 23.71 -51.94 48.70
C SER A 2 22.91 -50.85 47.99
N ARG A 3 23.19 -49.58 48.31
CA ARG A 3 22.72 -48.44 47.52
C ARG A 3 23.55 -48.41 46.24
N HIS A 4 22.91 -48.62 45.10
CA HIS A 4 23.51 -48.42 43.80
C HIS A 4 23.65 -46.92 43.58
N GLU A 5 24.87 -46.38 43.72
CA GLU A 5 25.20 -45.00 43.35
C GLU A 5 24.99 -44.83 41.83
N PRO A 6 24.24 -43.82 41.37
CA PRO A 6 24.04 -43.58 39.95
C PRO A 6 25.39 -43.23 39.30
N THR A 7 25.76 -43.94 38.24
CA THR A 7 27.01 -43.65 37.52
C THR A 7 26.94 -42.25 36.89
N PHE A 8 28.04 -41.51 36.96
CA PHE A 8 28.15 -40.13 36.44
C PHE A 8 27.65 -40.01 34.98
N SER A 9 27.95 -41.03 34.15
CA SER A 9 27.47 -41.12 32.76
C SER A 9 25.93 -41.21 32.66
N GLY A 10 25.29 -41.99 33.52
CA GLY A 10 23.83 -42.10 33.57
C GLY A 10 23.15 -40.80 34.02
N ALA A 11 23.75 -40.10 34.99
CA ALA A 11 23.28 -38.80 35.46
C ALA A 11 23.38 -37.72 34.36
N MET A 12 24.49 -37.69 33.61
CA MET A 12 24.70 -36.77 32.49
C MET A 12 23.72 -37.03 31.34
N HIS A 13 23.45 -38.30 31.01
CA HIS A 13 22.49 -38.65 29.96
C HIS A 13 21.05 -38.27 30.33
N LYS A 14 20.67 -38.42 31.61
CA LYS A 14 19.37 -37.98 32.12
C LYS A 14 19.22 -36.46 32.06
N ALA A 15 20.23 -35.71 32.51
CA ALA A 15 20.23 -34.25 32.45
C ALA A 15 20.12 -33.73 31.01
N SER A 16 20.83 -34.36 30.05
CA SER A 16 20.73 -34.02 28.63
C SER A 16 19.31 -34.22 28.06
N LYS A 17 18.64 -35.33 28.44
CA LYS A 17 17.24 -35.59 28.07
C LYS A 17 16.26 -34.58 28.68
N GLU A 18 16.46 -34.20 29.94
CA GLU A 18 15.60 -33.21 30.60
C GLU A 18 15.76 -31.82 29.99
N LEU A 19 16.99 -31.41 29.64
CA LEU A 19 17.25 -30.16 28.92
C LEU A 19 16.60 -30.13 27.53
N THR A 20 16.67 -31.24 26.78
CA THR A 20 16.00 -31.33 25.46
C THR A 20 14.47 -31.31 25.58
N ASN A 21 13.90 -31.95 26.61
CA ASN A 21 12.46 -31.87 26.87
C ASN A 21 12.02 -30.49 27.33
N ALA A 22 12.80 -29.81 28.18
CA ALA A 22 12.53 -28.44 28.60
C ALA A 22 12.56 -27.48 27.40
N GLY A 23 13.55 -27.62 26.50
CA GLY A 23 13.61 -26.85 25.26
C GLY A 23 12.38 -27.06 24.35
N LYS A 24 11.92 -28.31 24.19
CA LYS A 24 10.69 -28.62 23.44
C LYS A 24 9.44 -28.06 24.11
N LYS A 25 9.37 -28.08 25.44
CA LYS A 25 8.24 -27.54 26.21
C LYS A 25 8.16 -26.01 26.10
N LEU A 26 9.30 -25.32 26.15
CA LEU A 26 9.38 -23.87 25.92
C LEU A 26 8.96 -23.48 24.50
N ALA A 27 9.32 -24.28 23.49
CA ALA A 27 8.88 -24.05 22.11
C ALA A 27 7.38 -24.34 21.87
N SER A 28 6.78 -25.19 22.72
CA SER A 28 5.35 -25.52 22.70
C SER A 28 4.51 -24.65 23.65
N ASP A 29 5.14 -23.78 24.43
CA ASP A 29 4.45 -22.87 25.33
C ASP A 29 3.60 -21.90 24.51
N ASP A 30 2.31 -21.84 24.79
CA ASP A 30 1.36 -20.96 24.11
C ASP A 30 1.82 -19.50 24.16
N THR A 31 2.54 -19.12 25.23
CA THR A 31 3.15 -17.80 25.39
C THR A 31 4.23 -17.54 24.34
N PHE A 32 5.11 -18.52 24.09
CA PHE A 32 6.18 -18.39 23.10
C PHE A 32 5.60 -18.33 21.68
N ARG A 33 4.61 -19.17 21.39
CA ARG A 33 3.89 -19.13 20.10
C ARG A 33 3.21 -17.78 19.88
N PHE A 34 2.53 -17.25 20.90
CA PHE A 34 1.88 -15.94 20.83
C PHE A 34 2.89 -14.81 20.56
N ILE A 35 4.05 -14.81 21.25
CA ILE A 35 5.11 -13.82 21.02
C ILE A 35 5.64 -13.92 19.59
N LYS A 36 5.87 -15.15 19.09
CA LYS A 36 6.33 -15.39 17.72
C LYS A 36 5.33 -14.89 16.68
N ASP A 37 4.06 -15.23 16.83
CA ASP A 37 3.00 -14.84 15.91
C ASP A 37 2.83 -13.31 15.89
N LYS A 38 2.91 -12.67 17.06
CA LYS A 38 2.87 -11.20 17.17
C LYS A 38 4.08 -10.52 16.54
N ALA A 39 5.28 -11.09 16.68
CA ALA A 39 6.48 -10.58 16.04
C ALA A 39 6.41 -10.71 14.51
N GLN A 40 5.89 -11.84 14.00
CA GLN A 40 5.72 -12.05 12.57
C GLN A 40 4.70 -11.07 11.97
N ALA A 41 3.55 -10.86 12.62
CA ALA A 41 2.57 -9.87 12.19
C ALA A 41 3.17 -8.45 12.16
N ALA A 42 4.00 -8.09 13.14
CA ALA A 42 4.68 -6.79 13.15
C ALA A 42 5.71 -6.64 12.00
N LEU A 43 6.39 -7.71 11.62
CA LEU A 43 7.30 -7.71 10.46
C LEU A 43 6.55 -7.58 9.14
N GLU A 44 5.42 -8.29 9.00
CA GLU A 44 4.53 -8.14 7.85
C GLU A 44 4.01 -6.70 7.75
N PHE A 45 3.64 -6.11 8.89
CA PHE A 45 3.23 -4.71 9.00
C PHE A 45 4.26 -3.73 8.42
N ASP A 46 5.50 -3.85 8.91
CA ASP A 46 6.60 -3.00 8.46
C ASP A 46 6.90 -3.19 6.96
N ASN A 47 6.77 -4.42 6.43
CA ASN A 47 7.00 -4.70 5.02
C ASN A 47 5.94 -4.06 4.11
N LEU A 48 4.65 -4.13 4.47
CA LEU A 48 3.58 -3.53 3.70
C LEU A 48 3.62 -1.99 3.79
N GLY A 49 3.94 -1.45 4.96
CA GLY A 49 4.21 -0.01 5.12
C GLY A 49 5.34 0.47 4.22
N LYS A 50 6.47 -0.24 4.17
CA LYS A 50 7.59 0.05 3.26
C LYS A 50 7.18 -0.03 1.79
N ALA A 51 6.36 -1.01 1.41
CA ALA A 51 5.86 -1.12 0.05
C ALA A 51 4.98 0.09 -0.33
N CYS A 52 4.11 0.55 0.57
CA CYS A 52 3.29 1.75 0.38
C CYS A 52 4.17 3.00 0.19
N VAL A 53 5.19 3.20 1.04
CA VAL A 53 6.12 4.33 0.92
C VAL A 53 6.89 4.30 -0.40
N LYS A 54 7.35 3.12 -0.84
CA LYS A 54 8.10 2.99 -2.11
C LYS A 54 7.21 3.09 -3.35
N ALA A 55 5.93 2.71 -3.27
CA ALA A 55 4.96 2.92 -4.34
C ALA A 55 4.57 4.42 -4.46
N SER A 56 4.58 5.14 -3.34
CA SER A 56 4.27 6.58 -3.24
C SER A 56 5.50 7.44 -2.95
N SER A 57 6.64 7.11 -3.56
CA SER A 57 7.85 7.92 -3.43
C SER A 57 7.75 9.24 -4.20
N ARG A 58 8.54 10.24 -3.78
CA ARG A 58 8.61 11.60 -4.36
C ARG A 58 9.24 11.67 -5.75
N ASP A 59 9.65 10.53 -6.29
CA ASP A 59 10.22 10.48 -7.63
C ASP A 59 9.16 10.78 -8.69
N HIS A 60 9.58 11.57 -9.68
CA HIS A 60 8.76 11.86 -10.83
C HIS A 60 8.42 10.57 -11.59
N GLY A 61 7.15 10.44 -11.99
CA GLY A 61 6.63 9.29 -12.69
C GLY A 61 5.60 8.47 -11.89
N PRO A 62 5.01 7.44 -12.53
CA PRO A 62 3.94 6.65 -11.94
C PRO A 62 4.41 5.86 -10.70
N PRO A 63 3.49 5.33 -9.88
CA PRO A 63 3.83 4.39 -8.82
C PRO A 63 4.68 3.24 -9.34
N LYS A 64 5.75 2.88 -8.61
CA LYS A 64 6.65 1.80 -9.01
C LYS A 64 5.91 0.47 -9.05
N GLU A 65 5.76 -0.09 -10.24
CA GLU A 65 4.90 -1.26 -10.48
C GLU A 65 5.26 -2.46 -9.60
N LYS A 66 6.55 -2.71 -9.35
CA LYS A 66 6.99 -3.80 -8.45
C LYS A 66 6.37 -3.71 -7.05
N HIS A 67 6.20 -2.50 -6.51
CA HIS A 67 5.63 -2.29 -5.19
C HIS A 67 4.11 -2.33 -5.22
N VAL A 68 3.50 -1.79 -6.28
CA VAL A 68 2.06 -1.93 -6.51
C VAL A 68 1.67 -3.40 -6.58
N GLN A 69 2.45 -4.21 -7.31
CA GLN A 69 2.17 -5.64 -7.44
C GLN A 69 2.35 -6.40 -6.13
N THR A 70 3.32 -6.00 -5.30
CA THR A 70 3.46 -6.55 -3.93
C THR A 70 2.21 -6.29 -3.09
N LEU A 71 1.64 -5.07 -3.18
CA LEU A 71 0.42 -4.70 -2.44
C LEU A 71 -0.82 -5.41 -2.98
N LEU A 72 -0.94 -5.57 -4.30
CA LEU A 72 -2.03 -6.30 -4.93
C LEU A 72 -2.04 -7.78 -4.51
N GLU A 73 -0.87 -8.42 -4.45
CA GLU A 73 -0.75 -9.79 -3.97
C GLU A 73 -1.10 -9.88 -2.48
N ALA A 74 -0.63 -8.94 -1.67
CA ALA A 74 -0.94 -8.92 -0.23
C ALA A 74 -2.45 -8.79 0.07
N CYS A 75 -3.23 -8.19 -0.83
CA CYS A 75 -4.69 -8.12 -0.71
C CYS A 75 -5.37 -9.51 -0.84
N HIS A 76 -4.67 -10.52 -1.35
CA HIS A 76 -5.19 -11.90 -1.41
C HIS A 76 -5.06 -12.64 -0.07
N HIS A 77 -4.12 -12.22 0.80
CA HIS A 77 -3.88 -12.88 2.08
C HIS A 77 -5.02 -12.71 3.09
N GLY A 78 -5.80 -11.63 2.99
CA GLY A 78 -7.00 -11.45 3.81
C GLY A 78 -7.34 -10.00 4.13
N THR A 79 -8.43 -9.83 4.88
CA THR A 79 -8.96 -8.52 5.27
C THR A 79 -7.98 -7.74 6.16
N SER A 80 -7.24 -8.42 7.05
CA SER A 80 -6.26 -7.76 7.93
C SER A 80 -5.17 -7.07 7.12
N SER A 81 -4.58 -7.74 6.13
CA SER A 81 -3.57 -7.16 5.24
C SER A 81 -4.13 -5.98 4.44
N ILE A 82 -5.39 -6.05 3.98
CA ILE A 82 -6.05 -4.93 3.30
C ILE A 82 -6.17 -3.72 4.24
N GLN A 83 -6.70 -3.91 5.46
CA GLN A 83 -6.86 -2.82 6.43
C GLN A 83 -5.53 -2.16 6.79
N GLU A 84 -4.48 -2.96 6.84
CA GLU A 84 -3.13 -2.50 7.10
C GLU A 84 -2.58 -1.63 5.97
N ILE A 85 -2.68 -2.11 4.72
CA ILE A 85 -2.31 -1.34 3.52
C ILE A 85 -3.07 -0.02 3.47
N LEU A 86 -4.38 -0.04 3.76
CA LEU A 86 -5.21 1.15 3.79
C LEU A 86 -4.78 2.13 4.87
N THR A 87 -4.44 1.65 6.07
CA THR A 87 -3.90 2.48 7.15
C THR A 87 -2.68 3.26 6.69
N HIS A 88 -1.74 2.58 6.02
CA HIS A 88 -0.55 3.23 5.47
C HIS A 88 -0.87 4.18 4.32
N LEU A 89 -1.72 3.79 3.38
CA LEU A 89 -2.10 4.64 2.24
C LEU A 89 -2.81 5.91 2.70
N PHE A 90 -3.73 5.83 3.66
CA PHE A 90 -4.40 7.00 4.21
C PHE A 90 -3.42 7.94 4.92
N ALA A 91 -2.44 7.40 5.66
CA ALA A 91 -1.36 8.23 6.19
C ALA A 91 -0.58 8.98 5.09
N ARG A 92 -0.40 8.37 3.89
CA ARG A 92 0.21 9.05 2.73
C ARG A 92 -0.69 10.12 2.12
N LEU A 93 -2.02 10.04 2.27
CA LEU A 93 -2.94 11.07 1.77
C LEU A 93 -2.88 12.37 2.58
N HIS A 94 -2.40 12.30 3.82
CA HIS A 94 -2.20 13.45 4.71
C HIS A 94 -0.81 14.09 4.60
N GLU A 95 0.05 13.59 3.71
CA GLU A 95 1.34 14.20 3.42
C GLU A 95 1.17 15.53 2.69
N LYS A 96 2.16 16.43 2.82
CA LYS A 96 2.12 17.75 2.16
C LYS A 96 2.49 17.70 0.68
N ASP A 97 3.22 16.67 0.28
CA ASP A 97 3.80 16.53 -1.05
C ASP A 97 2.75 16.02 -2.05
N ALA A 98 2.43 16.83 -3.07
CA ALA A 98 1.39 16.50 -4.04
C ALA A 98 1.70 15.22 -4.83
N THR A 99 2.97 14.93 -5.11
CA THR A 99 3.39 13.73 -5.82
C THR A 99 3.12 12.48 -4.97
N VAL A 100 3.43 12.54 -3.67
CA VAL A 100 3.15 11.46 -2.72
C VAL A 100 1.66 11.18 -2.65
N VAL A 101 0.85 12.22 -2.42
CA VAL A 101 -0.61 12.09 -2.26
C VAL A 101 -1.24 11.54 -3.55
N LEU A 102 -0.85 12.07 -4.71
CA LEU A 102 -1.36 11.61 -6.00
C LEU A 102 -1.03 10.12 -6.23
N LYS A 103 0.21 9.71 -5.98
CA LYS A 103 0.62 8.31 -6.15
C LYS A 103 -0.09 7.40 -5.16
N ALA A 104 -0.33 7.83 -3.93
CA ALA A 104 -1.12 7.08 -2.96
C ALA A 104 -2.58 6.87 -3.44
N LEU A 105 -3.23 7.90 -3.99
CA LEU A 105 -4.55 7.76 -4.61
C LEU A 105 -4.53 6.79 -5.80
N MET A 106 -3.51 6.85 -6.66
CA MET A 106 -3.37 5.92 -7.79
C MET A 106 -3.21 4.47 -7.33
N VAL A 107 -2.41 4.23 -6.29
CA VAL A 107 -2.25 2.88 -5.70
C VAL A 107 -3.60 2.39 -5.16
N LEU A 108 -4.32 3.22 -4.40
CA LEU A 108 -5.67 2.87 -3.93
C LEU A 108 -6.62 2.51 -5.08
N HIS A 109 -6.51 3.20 -6.22
CA HIS A 109 -7.29 2.85 -7.43
C HIS A 109 -6.98 1.46 -7.92
N ARG A 110 -5.69 1.14 -8.03
CA ARG A 110 -5.21 -0.15 -8.51
C ARG A 110 -5.74 -1.25 -7.58
N LEU A 111 -5.71 -1.04 -6.27
CA LEU A 111 -6.29 -1.99 -5.30
C LEU A 111 -7.80 -2.17 -5.50
N LEU A 112 -8.55 -1.12 -5.85
CA LEU A 112 -9.98 -1.24 -6.10
C LEU A 112 -10.33 -1.88 -7.45
N ARG A 113 -9.40 -1.89 -8.42
CA ARG A 113 -9.65 -2.29 -9.80
C ARG A 113 -9.03 -3.64 -10.17
N ASP A 114 -7.79 -3.86 -9.78
CA ASP A 114 -6.92 -4.86 -10.40
C ASP A 114 -6.70 -6.10 -9.52
N THR A 115 -7.11 -6.09 -8.25
CA THR A 115 -7.09 -7.29 -7.40
C THR A 115 -8.38 -8.11 -7.51
N SER A 116 -8.23 -9.43 -7.47
CA SER A 116 -9.34 -10.38 -7.33
C SER A 116 -10.13 -10.15 -6.02
N SER A 117 -9.51 -9.53 -5.01
CA SER A 117 -10.12 -9.18 -3.73
C SER A 117 -10.74 -7.77 -3.70
N SER A 118 -10.96 -7.13 -4.86
CA SER A 118 -11.48 -5.76 -4.98
C SER A 118 -12.78 -5.51 -4.19
N ALA A 119 -13.66 -6.52 -4.08
CA ALA A 119 -14.87 -6.42 -3.28
C ALA A 119 -14.57 -6.25 -1.77
N LYS A 120 -13.57 -6.94 -1.24
CA LYS A 120 -13.11 -6.82 0.15
C LYS A 120 -12.39 -5.50 0.38
N VAL A 121 -11.55 -5.08 -0.57
CA VAL A 121 -10.90 -3.75 -0.55
C VAL A 121 -11.96 -2.66 -0.45
N PHE A 122 -12.98 -2.71 -1.31
CA PHE A 122 -14.09 -1.78 -1.27
C PHE A 122 -14.78 -1.75 0.10
N GLN A 123 -15.10 -2.91 0.68
CA GLN A 123 -15.72 -3.00 2.01
C GLN A 123 -14.84 -2.36 3.10
N CYS A 124 -13.52 -2.51 3.01
CA CYS A 124 -12.59 -1.90 3.94
C CYS A 124 -12.41 -0.40 3.72
N VAL A 125 -12.55 0.10 2.48
CA VAL A 125 -12.42 1.54 2.16
C VAL A 125 -13.66 2.33 2.54
N VAL A 126 -14.86 1.74 2.39
CA VAL A 126 -16.15 2.42 2.59
C VAL A 126 -16.27 3.18 3.93
N PRO A 127 -15.86 2.62 5.09
CA PRO A 127 -15.89 3.33 6.37
C PRO A 127 -14.94 4.55 6.43
N HIS A 128 -13.89 4.54 5.61
CA HIS A 128 -12.83 5.55 5.60
C HIS A 128 -12.90 6.49 4.38
N MET A 129 -14.03 6.56 3.69
CA MET A 129 -14.18 7.47 2.53
C MET A 129 -13.94 8.94 2.89
N GLY A 130 -14.06 9.33 4.16
CA GLY A 130 -13.71 10.67 4.62
C GLY A 130 -12.23 11.03 4.44
N GLU A 131 -11.34 10.03 4.39
CA GLU A 131 -9.90 10.22 4.16
C GLU A 131 -9.58 10.70 2.73
N LEU A 132 -10.52 10.52 1.79
CA LEU A 132 -10.38 11.00 0.42
C LEU A 132 -10.73 12.48 0.26
N ARG A 133 -11.22 13.13 1.32
CA ARG A 133 -11.66 14.53 1.28
C ARG A 133 -10.48 15.48 1.33
N VAL A 134 -9.79 15.59 0.19
CA VAL A 134 -8.62 16.46 0.00
C VAL A 134 -8.96 17.73 -0.77
N SER A 135 -10.21 18.21 -0.75
CA SER A 135 -10.67 19.37 -1.54
C SER A 135 -9.92 20.67 -1.26
N ARG A 136 -9.28 20.79 -0.09
CA ARG A 136 -8.44 21.93 0.32
C ARG A 136 -6.93 21.65 0.19
N PHE A 137 -6.55 20.51 -0.34
CA PHE A 137 -5.15 20.15 -0.49
C PHE A 137 -4.42 21.12 -1.44
N MET A 138 -3.25 21.58 -0.98
CA MET A 138 -2.38 22.48 -1.71
C MET A 138 -0.95 22.28 -1.25
N ASP A 139 -0.08 22.00 -2.22
CA ASP A 139 1.38 21.96 -2.11
C ASP A 139 1.92 23.18 -2.85
N ASP A 140 2.42 24.16 -2.09
CA ASP A 140 2.94 25.44 -2.56
C ASP A 140 4.48 25.44 -2.68
N SER A 141 5.12 24.27 -2.63
CA SER A 141 6.58 24.13 -2.71
C SER A 141 7.18 24.53 -4.06
N SER A 142 6.42 24.39 -5.15
CA SER A 142 6.82 24.77 -6.52
C SER A 142 5.59 25.02 -7.39
N HIS A 143 5.77 25.68 -8.54
CA HIS A 143 4.69 25.89 -9.50
C HIS A 143 4.13 24.54 -10.02
N GLU A 144 5.00 23.57 -10.23
CA GLU A 144 4.66 22.20 -10.62
C GLU A 144 3.85 21.49 -9.51
N SER A 145 4.24 21.67 -8.24
CA SER A 145 3.52 21.14 -7.08
C SER A 145 2.11 21.75 -6.94
N MET A 146 1.96 23.04 -7.26
CA MET A 146 0.65 23.69 -7.27
C MET A 146 -0.27 23.12 -8.35
N GLN A 147 0.25 22.81 -9.54
CA GLN A 147 -0.50 22.10 -10.57
C GLN A 147 -0.84 20.68 -10.16
N ALA A 148 0.12 19.94 -9.59
CA ALA A 148 -0.11 18.61 -9.05
C ALA A 148 -1.19 18.61 -7.95
N SER A 149 -1.29 19.68 -7.16
CA SER A 149 -2.35 19.86 -6.16
C SER A 149 -3.75 19.97 -6.76
N GLN A 150 -3.88 20.55 -7.96
CA GLN A 150 -5.15 20.51 -8.71
C GLN A 150 -5.46 19.07 -9.14
N MET A 151 -4.47 18.32 -9.62
CA MET A 151 -4.64 16.91 -9.99
C MET A 151 -5.06 16.04 -8.81
N VAL A 152 -4.44 16.22 -7.63
CA VAL A 152 -4.81 15.53 -6.39
C VAL A 152 -6.29 15.74 -6.08
N ARG A 153 -6.74 17.00 -6.09
CA ARG A 153 -8.15 17.36 -5.80
C ARG A 153 -9.11 16.72 -6.80
N SER A 154 -8.83 16.82 -8.09
CA SER A 154 -9.66 16.24 -9.15
C SER A 154 -9.72 14.71 -9.07
N TYR A 155 -8.57 14.06 -8.81
CA TYR A 155 -8.49 12.61 -8.76
C TYR A 155 -9.18 12.04 -7.51
N ALA A 156 -9.04 12.71 -6.36
CA ALA A 156 -9.73 12.33 -5.15
C ALA A 156 -11.25 12.50 -5.25
N LEU A 157 -11.73 13.58 -5.89
CA LEU A 157 -13.15 13.77 -6.17
C LEU A 157 -13.70 12.62 -7.03
N TYR A 158 -12.99 12.26 -8.10
CA TYR A 158 -13.34 11.11 -8.94
C TYR A 158 -13.42 9.81 -8.12
N MET A 159 -12.48 9.59 -7.21
CA MET A 159 -12.47 8.41 -6.34
C MET A 159 -13.66 8.37 -5.39
N GLU A 160 -13.97 9.48 -4.73
CA GLU A 160 -15.14 9.60 -3.85
C GLU A 160 -16.42 9.29 -4.62
N GLU A 161 -16.61 9.89 -5.80
CA GLU A 161 -17.78 9.66 -6.65
C GLU A 161 -17.88 8.19 -7.08
N LYS A 162 -16.77 7.59 -7.54
CA LYS A 162 -16.72 6.18 -7.92
C LYS A 162 -17.11 5.26 -6.78
N LEU A 163 -16.59 5.52 -5.57
CA LEU A 163 -16.90 4.73 -4.38
C LEU A 163 -18.36 4.93 -3.93
N CYS A 164 -18.91 6.14 -4.06
CA CYS A 164 -20.32 6.42 -3.81
C CYS A 164 -21.22 5.63 -4.78
N VAL A 165 -20.92 5.65 -6.08
CA VAL A 165 -21.66 4.88 -7.09
C VAL A 165 -21.58 3.38 -6.81
N LEU A 166 -20.38 2.86 -6.51
CA LEU A 166 -20.19 1.45 -6.14
C LEU A 166 -20.97 1.07 -4.87
N ARG A 167 -21.05 1.98 -3.89
CA ARG A 167 -21.83 1.78 -2.66
C ARG A 167 -23.31 1.67 -2.99
N THR A 168 -23.88 2.65 -3.70
CA THR A 168 -25.30 2.66 -4.05
C THR A 168 -25.67 1.46 -4.93
N ALA A 169 -24.87 1.14 -5.93
CA ALA A 169 -25.13 0.01 -6.81
C ALA A 169 -25.05 -1.36 -6.10
N LYS A 170 -24.18 -1.50 -5.08
CA LYS A 170 -24.17 -2.72 -4.24
C LYS A 170 -25.37 -2.79 -3.30
N PHE A 171 -25.85 -1.66 -2.76
CA PHE A 171 -27.13 -1.61 -2.05
C PHE A 171 -28.32 -1.99 -2.95
N GLU A 172 -28.24 -1.71 -4.25
CA GLU A 172 -29.22 -2.16 -5.22
C GLU A 172 -29.11 -3.66 -5.53
N TYR A 173 -27.90 -4.25 -5.51
CA TYR A 173 -27.68 -5.69 -5.71
C TYR A 173 -28.11 -6.57 -4.53
N ASP A 174 -28.13 -6.04 -3.30
CA ASP A 174 -28.73 -6.72 -2.14
C ASP A 174 -30.27 -6.78 -2.21
N LYS A 175 -30.90 -6.17 -3.22
CA LYS A 175 -32.27 -6.50 -3.64
C LYS A 175 -32.19 -7.62 -4.67
N PRO A 176 -32.98 -8.71 -4.55
CA PRO A 176 -32.87 -9.85 -5.45
C PRO A 176 -33.37 -9.46 -6.85
N SER A 177 -32.49 -8.97 -7.71
CA SER A 177 -32.72 -8.82 -9.14
C SER A 177 -31.53 -9.41 -9.90
N SER A 178 -31.84 -10.45 -10.67
CA SER A 178 -30.95 -11.46 -11.24
C SER A 178 -30.07 -11.01 -12.42
N ASP A 179 -29.81 -9.72 -12.62
CA ASP A 179 -29.10 -9.23 -13.80
C ASP A 179 -27.86 -8.42 -13.43
N LEU A 180 -26.71 -9.09 -13.54
CA LEU A 180 -25.37 -8.56 -13.33
C LEU A 180 -25.09 -7.37 -14.26
N ASN A 181 -24.71 -6.22 -13.71
CA ASN A 181 -24.38 -5.03 -14.48
C ASN A 181 -22.84 -4.81 -14.55
N PRO A 182 -22.15 -5.26 -15.61
CA PRO A 182 -20.68 -5.09 -15.78
C PRO A 182 -20.25 -3.63 -16.09
N ARG A 183 -21.15 -2.65 -15.92
CA ARG A 183 -20.94 -1.24 -16.29
C ARG A 183 -20.23 -0.41 -15.23
N ILE A 184 -20.28 -0.80 -13.96
CA ILE A 184 -19.70 -0.01 -12.86
C ILE A 184 -18.15 -0.01 -12.93
N ASN A 185 -17.57 -1.04 -13.55
CA ASN A 185 -16.14 -1.11 -13.88
C ASN A 185 -15.78 -0.43 -15.23
N ARG A 186 -16.77 0.03 -16.00
CA ARG A 186 -16.62 0.62 -17.34
C ARG A 186 -16.97 2.12 -17.41
N ILE A 187 -17.12 2.81 -16.29
CA ILE A 187 -17.07 4.29 -16.33
C ILE A 187 -15.63 4.62 -16.71
N ALA A 188 -15.43 4.68 -18.02
CA ALA A 188 -14.15 4.73 -18.67
C ALA A 188 -13.59 6.12 -18.38
N PRO A 189 -12.36 6.20 -17.86
CA PRO A 189 -11.67 7.46 -17.62
C PRO A 189 -11.31 8.20 -18.91
N LYS A 190 -12.07 8.13 -20.00
CA LYS A 190 -11.55 8.60 -21.30
C LYS A 190 -11.34 10.11 -21.31
N ASP A 191 -12.11 10.87 -20.56
CA ASP A 191 -11.91 12.32 -20.47
C ASP A 191 -10.96 12.69 -19.32
N LEU A 192 -11.03 12.02 -18.16
CA LEU A 192 -10.10 12.25 -17.04
C LEU A 192 -8.68 11.71 -17.31
N ILE A 193 -8.53 10.55 -17.97
CA ILE A 193 -7.26 10.05 -18.50
C ILE A 193 -6.83 10.86 -19.72
N ARG A 194 -7.71 11.41 -20.58
CA ARG A 194 -7.22 12.32 -21.62
C ARG A 194 -6.67 13.61 -21.01
N ASP A 195 -7.25 14.10 -19.92
CA ASP A 195 -6.71 15.25 -19.18
C ASP A 195 -5.47 14.88 -18.34
N LEU A 196 -5.42 13.69 -17.72
CA LEU A 196 -4.24 13.16 -17.01
C LEU A 196 -3.11 12.78 -17.98
N THR A 197 -3.42 12.24 -19.17
CA THR A 197 -2.48 11.88 -20.26
C THR A 197 -2.13 13.07 -21.13
N ALA A 198 -2.89 14.16 -21.13
CA ALA A 198 -2.45 15.47 -21.61
C ALA A 198 -1.52 16.17 -20.61
N ALA A 199 -1.66 15.87 -19.31
CA ALA A 199 -0.74 16.31 -18.26
C ALA A 199 0.57 15.49 -18.20
N ILE A 200 0.58 14.21 -18.65
CA ILE A 200 1.82 13.39 -18.76
C ILE A 200 2.87 14.09 -19.64
N PRO A 201 2.56 14.59 -20.85
CA PRO A 201 3.47 15.40 -21.66
C PRO A 201 3.91 16.71 -21.00
N GLN A 202 3.12 17.30 -20.09
CA GLN A 202 3.55 18.51 -19.36
C GLN A 202 4.57 18.17 -18.26
N LEU A 203 4.39 17.03 -17.59
CA LEU A 203 5.38 16.44 -16.67
C LEU A 203 6.65 15.98 -17.42
N GLU A 204 6.52 15.48 -18.65
CA GLU A 204 7.65 15.11 -19.53
C GLU A 204 8.30 16.32 -20.25
N ALA A 205 7.57 17.42 -20.47
CA ALA A 205 8.10 18.65 -21.07
C ALA A 205 8.92 19.45 -20.06
N GLY A 206 8.51 19.50 -18.79
CA GLY A 206 9.36 19.99 -17.69
C GLY A 206 10.65 19.16 -17.54
N TYR A 207 10.61 17.88 -17.92
CA TYR A 207 11.77 16.99 -17.98
C TYR A 207 12.71 17.28 -19.17
N LYS A 208 12.23 17.88 -20.27
CA LYS A 208 13.08 18.29 -21.41
C LYS A 208 13.77 19.65 -21.24
N CYS A 209 13.23 20.54 -20.41
CA CYS A 209 13.81 21.87 -20.20
C CYS A 209 14.94 21.92 -19.15
N THR A 210 15.15 20.85 -18.36
CA THR A 210 16.21 20.78 -17.33
C THR A 210 17.43 19.95 -17.74
N VAL A 211 17.41 19.35 -18.93
CA VAL A 211 18.52 18.52 -19.47
C VAL A 211 18.94 18.98 -20.86
N GLN A 212 19.20 20.28 -21.01
CA GLN A 212 20.09 20.77 -22.07
C GLN A 212 21.31 21.40 -21.37
N PRO A 213 22.52 20.81 -21.49
CA PRO A 213 23.72 21.48 -21.02
C PRO A 213 23.88 22.81 -21.80
N PRO A 214 24.41 23.87 -21.17
CA PRO A 214 24.56 25.16 -21.82
C PRO A 214 25.40 25.03 -23.11
N PRO A 215 25.02 25.70 -24.21
CA PRO A 215 25.82 25.69 -25.42
C PRO A 215 27.13 26.47 -25.18
N ASN A 216 28.24 25.72 -25.18
CA ASN A 216 29.65 26.13 -25.04
C ASN A 216 30.12 26.64 -23.66
N PRO A 217 31.03 25.91 -22.97
CA PRO A 217 31.96 26.55 -22.05
C PRO A 217 33.00 27.37 -22.84
N PRO A 218 33.46 28.54 -22.33
CA PRO A 218 34.50 29.32 -23.00
C PRO A 218 35.82 28.54 -23.06
N PRO A 219 36.66 28.77 -24.09
CA PRO A 219 37.95 28.10 -24.20
C PRO A 219 38.84 28.50 -23.02
N VAL A 220 39.24 27.50 -22.24
CA VAL A 220 40.32 27.62 -21.26
C VAL A 220 41.62 27.86 -22.03
N TRP A 221 42.15 29.08 -21.93
CA TRP A 221 43.51 29.41 -22.33
C TRP A 221 44.37 29.45 -21.07
N CYS A 222 45.40 28.58 -21.05
CA CYS A 222 46.57 28.51 -20.16
C CYS A 222 46.34 28.56 -18.64
#